data_AF-A0A934TG26-F1
#
_entry.id   AF-A0A934TG26-F1
#
_cell.length_a   1.000
_cell.length_b   1.000
_cell.length_c   1.000
_cell.angle_alpha   90.00
_cell.angle_beta   90.00
_cell.angle_gamma   90.00
#
_symmetry.space_group_name_H-M   'P 1'
#
loop_
_entity.id
_entity.type
_entity.pdbx_description
1 polymer ?
#
loop_
_entity_poly.entity_id
_entity_poly.type
_entity_poly.pdbx_seq_one_letter_code
_entity_poly.pdbx_strand_id
1 'polypeptide(L)'
;MKTKYIYIILFLILFVGTLYGQNTMSSPVDLGTKSGSFTYTDTKNTSSYTNNYTGRSTNDVFYKFTTTVAMDVVISHCGSAVSDTYVYLLNSSGGLVASNDDYSGEGKCSTTTQSYLKMTNLAAGTYYVVSEGYSQNGNITTTIQGTVQKIEYDLGSKSGSFTYTHTQNTANCSNSYTGQSSNDVFYKFTTAVAMDVVISHCGSALSDTYVHLLNASGTRIAYNDDYSGEGKCPTTTHSYLKMTNLAVGTYYVVSEGYSQNGNITTKIEGIIPNAGMGVGSANQNYIHTRTYTNEAGTAYLDQVQYFDGLGRPVQMVQKAITPGTDSTTRKDLVTYQEYDGFGREDKGWLPAVVSGNNGAYMPLATYKSKAM
;
A
#
# COMPACT_ATOMS: atom_id res chain seq x y z
N MET A 1 -26.90 -92.42 25.35
CA MET A 1 -26.13 -91.51 24.47
C MET A 1 -25.42 -90.49 25.34
N LYS A 2 -24.08 -90.52 25.42
CA LYS A 2 -23.27 -89.53 26.15
C LYS A 2 -22.61 -88.61 25.12
N THR A 3 -23.05 -87.36 25.05
CA THR A 3 -22.57 -86.36 24.10
C THR A 3 -21.20 -85.85 24.56
N LYS A 4 -20.17 -86.00 23.72
CA LYS A 4 -18.83 -85.45 23.94
C LYS A 4 -18.80 -84.02 23.39
N TYR A 5 -18.43 -83.05 24.22
CA TYR A 5 -18.16 -81.67 23.79
C TYR A 5 -16.66 -81.54 23.48
N ILE A 6 -16.34 -81.14 22.25
CA ILE A 6 -14.98 -80.79 21.81
C ILE A 6 -14.84 -79.28 22.01
N TYR A 7 -13.91 -78.88 22.89
CA TYR A 7 -13.54 -77.48 23.08
C TYR A 7 -12.43 -77.14 22.07
N ILE A 8 -12.75 -76.31 21.08
CA ILE A 8 -11.76 -75.71 20.18
C ILE A 8 -11.28 -74.41 20.85
N ILE A 9 -10.02 -74.40 21.27
CA ILE A 9 -9.34 -73.18 21.75
C ILE A 9 -8.93 -72.38 20.50
N LEU A 10 -9.58 -71.23 20.30
CA LEU A 10 -9.24 -70.28 19.24
C LEU A 10 -8.06 -69.43 19.73
N PHE A 11 -6.86 -69.65 19.17
CA PHE A 11 -5.68 -68.83 19.44
C PHE A 11 -5.81 -67.51 18.66
N LEU A 12 -6.16 -66.42 19.34
CA LEU A 12 -6.19 -65.07 18.76
C LEU A 12 -4.75 -64.55 18.68
N ILE A 13 -4.10 -64.73 17.52
CA ILE A 13 -2.79 -64.13 17.25
C ILE A 13 -3.00 -62.64 17.01
N LEU A 14 -2.69 -61.81 18.02
CA LEU A 14 -2.55 -60.36 17.86
C LEU A 14 -1.31 -60.08 17.00
N PHE A 15 -1.51 -59.91 15.70
CA PHE A 15 -0.55 -59.22 14.85
C PHE A 15 -0.51 -57.75 15.27
N VAL A 16 0.51 -57.36 16.03
CA VAL A 16 0.86 -55.94 16.20
C VAL A 16 1.56 -55.50 14.92
N GLY A 17 0.81 -55.35 13.85
CA GLY A 17 1.31 -54.68 12.65
C GLY A 17 1.53 -53.21 13.00
N THR A 18 2.76 -52.73 12.91
CA THR A 18 3.01 -51.29 12.80
C THR A 18 2.28 -50.80 11.55
N LEU A 19 1.13 -50.14 11.73
CA LEU A 19 0.48 -49.38 10.67
C LEU A 19 1.41 -48.21 10.34
N TYR A 20 2.20 -48.35 9.27
CA TYR A 20 2.86 -47.22 8.64
C TYR A 20 1.75 -46.31 8.09
N GLY A 21 1.80 -45.03 8.46
CA GLY A 21 0.87 -44.06 7.89
C GLY A 21 1.17 -43.93 6.40
N GLN A 22 0.20 -44.22 5.52
CA GLN A 22 0.33 -43.86 4.11
C GLN A 22 0.31 -42.34 4.01
N ASN A 23 1.49 -41.72 4.01
CA ASN A 23 1.65 -40.30 3.79
C ASN A 23 2.47 -40.09 2.52
N THR A 24 1.79 -39.57 1.53
CA THR A 24 2.27 -39.36 0.17
C THR A 24 1.73 -38.01 -0.30
N MET A 25 2.15 -37.56 -1.48
CA MET A 25 1.50 -36.40 -2.12
C MET A 25 -0.01 -36.61 -2.33
N SER A 26 -0.49 -37.85 -2.47
CA SER A 26 -1.92 -38.19 -2.57
C SER A 26 -2.65 -38.29 -1.22
N SER A 27 -1.91 -38.43 -0.11
CA SER A 27 -2.45 -38.44 1.26
C SER A 27 -1.58 -37.60 2.21
N PRO A 28 -1.47 -36.27 1.98
CA PRO A 28 -0.66 -35.39 2.81
C PRO A 28 -1.39 -35.02 4.11
N VAL A 29 -0.64 -34.44 5.05
CA VAL A 29 -1.23 -33.63 6.12
C VAL A 29 -1.77 -32.35 5.49
N ASP A 30 -3.10 -32.25 5.33
CA ASP A 30 -3.74 -31.11 4.67
C ASP A 30 -3.99 -29.95 5.66
N LEU A 31 -3.32 -28.83 5.45
CA LEU A 31 -3.48 -27.60 6.23
C LEU A 31 -4.69 -26.77 5.74
N GLY A 32 -5.28 -27.13 4.59
CA GLY A 32 -6.38 -26.43 3.96
C GLY A 32 -6.00 -25.16 3.21
N THR A 33 -7.03 -24.42 2.82
CA THR A 33 -6.91 -23.17 2.05
C THR A 33 -6.70 -21.95 2.94
N LYS A 34 -5.79 -21.05 2.54
CA LYS A 34 -5.32 -19.87 3.28
C LYS A 34 -5.51 -18.62 2.43
N SER A 35 -6.29 -17.69 2.94
CA SER A 35 -6.49 -16.35 2.35
C SER A 35 -5.83 -15.23 3.15
N GLY A 36 -5.39 -15.53 4.38
CA GLY A 36 -4.66 -14.63 5.26
C GLY A 36 -3.37 -15.25 5.77
N SER A 37 -2.59 -14.49 6.52
CA SER A 37 -1.36 -14.97 7.15
C SER A 37 -1.68 -16.13 8.11
N PHE A 38 -0.79 -17.12 8.19
CA PHE A 38 -0.98 -18.31 9.01
C PHE A 38 0.35 -18.84 9.54
N THR A 39 0.28 -19.65 10.59
CA THR A 39 1.40 -20.44 11.09
C THR A 39 0.87 -21.81 11.49
N TYR A 40 1.57 -22.85 11.06
CA TYR A 40 1.30 -24.23 11.40
C TYR A 40 2.60 -24.88 11.87
N THR A 41 2.55 -25.61 12.98
CA THR A 41 3.69 -26.38 13.49
C THR A 41 3.23 -27.77 13.86
N ASP A 42 3.99 -28.75 13.45
CA ASP A 42 3.73 -30.17 13.72
C ASP A 42 5.05 -30.92 13.86
N THR A 43 5.08 -31.95 14.71
CA THR A 43 6.26 -32.80 14.89
C THR A 43 5.89 -34.24 14.55
N LYS A 44 6.57 -34.81 13.55
CA LYS A 44 6.37 -36.19 13.11
C LYS A 44 7.66 -36.99 13.22
N ASN A 45 7.52 -38.25 13.63
CA ASN A 45 8.61 -39.21 13.53
C ASN A 45 8.62 -39.81 12.13
N THR A 46 9.60 -39.43 11.30
CA THR A 46 9.69 -39.91 9.91
C THR A 46 9.86 -41.44 9.82
N SER A 47 10.34 -42.11 10.88
CA SER A 47 10.47 -43.58 10.93
C SER A 47 9.14 -44.31 10.77
N SER A 48 8.00 -43.65 11.02
CA SER A 48 6.65 -44.21 10.89
C SER A 48 6.04 -44.06 9.50
N TYR A 49 6.78 -43.51 8.55
CA TYR A 49 6.34 -43.21 7.19
C TYR A 49 7.19 -43.96 6.16
N THR A 50 6.97 -43.71 4.87
CA THR A 50 7.73 -44.32 3.77
C THR A 50 8.41 -43.26 2.90
N ASN A 51 9.46 -43.67 2.20
CA ASN A 51 10.15 -42.84 1.21
C ASN A 51 9.40 -42.89 -0.13
N ASN A 52 8.59 -41.85 -0.40
CA ASN A 52 7.78 -41.72 -1.61
C ASN A 52 8.16 -40.50 -2.46
N TYR A 53 9.08 -39.65 -2.00
CA TYR A 53 9.66 -38.56 -2.77
C TYR A 53 11.08 -38.93 -3.19
N THR A 54 11.43 -38.72 -4.46
CA THR A 54 12.77 -39.08 -4.97
C THR A 54 13.80 -38.00 -4.61
N GLY A 55 13.91 -37.65 -3.32
CA GLY A 55 14.81 -36.64 -2.75
C GLY A 55 16.01 -37.27 -2.04
N ARG A 56 15.82 -37.73 -0.79
CA ARG A 56 16.82 -38.53 -0.05
C ARG A 56 16.36 -39.98 0.11
N SER A 57 17.20 -40.77 0.79
CA SER A 57 16.92 -42.18 1.07
C SER A 57 16.06 -42.39 2.32
N THR A 58 15.86 -41.35 3.12
CA THR A 58 15.04 -41.36 4.34
C THR A 58 13.54 -41.32 4.04
N ASN A 59 12.72 -41.48 5.07
CA ASN A 59 11.27 -41.46 4.92
C ASN A 59 10.72 -40.03 4.94
N ASP A 60 9.64 -39.82 4.20
CA ASP A 60 9.06 -38.51 3.98
C ASP A 60 7.85 -38.23 4.88
N VAL A 61 7.66 -36.94 5.17
CA VAL A 61 6.37 -36.40 5.61
C VAL A 61 5.91 -35.30 4.66
N PHE A 62 4.79 -35.55 3.99
CA PHE A 62 4.10 -34.65 3.09
C PHE A 62 3.06 -33.81 3.83
N TYR A 63 3.17 -32.49 3.70
CA TYR A 63 2.17 -31.51 4.05
C TYR A 63 1.62 -30.86 2.79
N LYS A 64 0.38 -30.40 2.83
CA LYS A 64 -0.27 -29.66 1.73
C LYS A 64 -0.90 -28.40 2.27
N PHE A 65 -0.73 -27.30 1.54
CA PHE A 65 -1.46 -26.06 1.80
C PHE A 65 -1.85 -25.40 0.48
N THR A 66 -2.95 -24.66 0.49
CA THR A 66 -3.36 -23.84 -0.66
C THR A 66 -3.41 -22.38 -0.25
N THR A 67 -2.80 -21.49 -1.00
CA THR A 67 -2.92 -20.04 -0.81
C THR A 67 -3.81 -19.46 -1.90
N THR A 68 -4.76 -18.59 -1.54
CA THR A 68 -5.62 -17.89 -2.52
C THR A 68 -5.05 -16.54 -2.93
N VAL A 69 -3.97 -16.13 -2.27
CA VAL A 69 -3.27 -14.86 -2.49
C VAL A 69 -1.77 -15.12 -2.47
N ALA A 70 -1.00 -14.22 -3.06
CA ALA A 70 0.46 -14.33 -2.99
C ALA A 70 0.93 -14.09 -1.54
N MET A 71 1.87 -14.90 -1.06
CA MET A 71 2.36 -14.85 0.32
C MET A 71 3.87 -15.03 0.36
N ASP A 72 4.53 -14.39 1.33
CA ASP A 72 5.85 -14.84 1.75
C ASP A 72 5.67 -16.12 2.57
N VAL A 73 6.36 -17.20 2.20
CA VAL A 73 6.26 -18.50 2.87
C VAL A 73 7.61 -18.87 3.48
N VAL A 74 7.60 -19.17 4.77
CA VAL A 74 8.72 -19.72 5.52
C VAL A 74 8.40 -21.16 5.89
N ILE A 75 9.34 -22.06 5.65
CA ILE A 75 9.29 -23.45 6.11
C ILE A 75 10.54 -23.71 6.93
N SER A 76 10.39 -24.21 8.15
CA SER A 76 11.47 -24.35 9.11
C SER A 76 11.47 -25.69 9.82
N HIS A 77 12.66 -26.28 9.98
CA HIS A 77 12.92 -27.45 10.81
C HIS A 77 13.61 -27.12 12.14
N CYS A 78 13.65 -25.85 12.52
CA CYS A 78 14.30 -25.42 13.75
C CYS A 78 13.69 -26.09 14.99
N GLY A 79 14.54 -26.62 15.86
CA GLY A 79 14.10 -27.31 17.08
C GLY A 79 13.69 -28.77 16.87
N SER A 80 13.96 -29.34 15.70
CA SER A 80 13.84 -30.79 15.46
C SER A 80 14.81 -31.59 16.34
N ALA A 81 14.46 -32.83 16.66
CA ALA A 81 15.38 -33.75 17.34
C ALA A 81 16.44 -34.29 16.37
N VAL A 82 16.08 -34.42 15.09
CA VAL A 82 17.02 -34.70 14.01
C VAL A 82 17.89 -33.46 13.78
N SER A 83 19.21 -33.65 13.83
CA SER A 83 20.18 -32.55 13.71
C SER A 83 20.38 -32.07 12.28
N ASP A 84 20.21 -32.94 11.31
CA ASP A 84 20.47 -32.69 9.89
C ASP A 84 19.24 -33.11 9.07
N THR A 85 18.56 -32.13 8.50
CA THR A 85 17.24 -32.30 7.86
C THR A 85 17.28 -31.83 6.41
N TYR A 86 16.22 -32.14 5.67
CA TYR A 86 16.02 -31.66 4.32
C TYR A 86 14.55 -31.29 4.11
N VAL A 87 14.31 -30.15 3.47
CA VAL A 87 12.96 -29.71 3.10
C VAL A 87 12.83 -29.45 1.61
N TYR A 88 11.71 -29.89 1.02
CA TYR A 88 11.34 -29.60 -0.36
C TYR A 88 9.98 -28.91 -0.41
N LEU A 89 9.85 -27.91 -1.27
CA LEU A 89 8.59 -27.27 -1.63
C LEU A 89 8.25 -27.65 -3.07
N LEU A 90 7.08 -28.22 -3.29
CA LEU A 90 6.59 -28.68 -4.59
C LEU A 90 5.33 -27.91 -4.99
N ASN A 91 5.11 -27.76 -6.29
CA ASN A 91 3.86 -27.24 -6.84
C ASN A 91 2.76 -28.32 -6.90
N SER A 92 1.57 -27.95 -7.36
CA SER A 92 0.41 -28.86 -7.44
C SER A 92 0.61 -30.10 -8.32
N SER A 93 1.56 -30.05 -9.26
CA SER A 93 1.90 -31.16 -10.15
C SER A 93 3.06 -32.02 -9.62
N GLY A 94 3.58 -31.70 -8.43
CA GLY A 94 4.73 -32.40 -7.82
C GLY A 94 6.08 -31.91 -8.32
N GLY A 95 6.10 -30.87 -9.17
CA GLY A 95 7.33 -30.25 -9.64
C GLY A 95 8.02 -29.48 -8.51
N LEU A 96 9.34 -29.63 -8.40
CA LEU A 96 10.15 -28.93 -7.41
C LEU A 96 10.11 -27.41 -7.64
N VAL A 97 9.73 -26.67 -6.60
CA VAL A 97 9.76 -25.20 -6.57
C VAL A 97 11.04 -24.72 -5.92
N ALA A 98 11.38 -25.28 -4.75
CA ALA A 98 12.57 -24.94 -4.00
C ALA A 98 12.89 -26.03 -2.97
N SER A 99 14.12 -26.06 -2.46
CA SER A 99 14.52 -27.00 -1.42
C SER A 99 15.72 -26.50 -0.63
N ASN A 100 15.94 -27.04 0.56
CA ASN A 100 17.09 -26.69 1.40
C ASN A 100 17.46 -27.83 2.35
N ASP A 101 18.75 -28.17 2.46
CA ASP A 101 19.34 -28.94 3.58
C ASP A 101 19.80 -28.00 4.68
N ASP A 102 20.82 -27.18 4.39
CA ASP A 102 21.53 -26.33 5.34
C ASP A 102 21.30 -24.86 5.00
N TYR A 103 20.77 -24.07 5.95
CA TYR A 103 20.55 -22.65 5.70
C TYR A 103 21.48 -21.78 6.53
N SER A 104 22.27 -20.94 5.85
CA SER A 104 23.25 -20.05 6.48
C SER A 104 22.85 -18.57 6.48
N GLY A 105 21.67 -18.22 5.96
CA GLY A 105 21.19 -16.84 5.83
C GLY A 105 20.44 -16.30 7.06
N GLU A 106 19.73 -15.19 6.86
CA GLU A 106 18.88 -14.56 7.87
C GLU A 106 17.70 -15.48 8.25
N GLY A 107 17.52 -15.74 9.54
CA GLY A 107 16.47 -16.64 10.03
C GLY A 107 16.91 -18.10 10.17
N LYS A 108 18.21 -18.41 9.98
CA LYS A 108 18.75 -19.75 10.20
C LYS A 108 18.41 -20.32 11.58
N CYS A 109 18.30 -21.64 11.63
CA CYS A 109 18.17 -22.38 12.88
C CYS A 109 19.45 -22.27 13.72
N SER A 110 19.31 -22.39 15.05
CA SER A 110 20.45 -22.48 15.96
C SER A 110 21.37 -23.65 15.62
N THR A 111 20.77 -24.78 15.20
CA THR A 111 21.48 -25.90 14.58
C THR A 111 21.53 -25.65 13.07
N THR A 112 22.71 -25.33 12.53
CA THR A 112 22.85 -24.85 11.14
C THR A 112 22.53 -25.89 10.07
N THR A 113 22.51 -27.16 10.44
CA THR A 113 22.13 -28.30 9.58
C THR A 113 20.62 -28.59 9.61
N GLN A 114 19.85 -27.83 10.39
CA GLN A 114 18.39 -27.87 10.29
C GLN A 114 17.93 -26.93 9.18
N SER A 115 17.03 -27.44 8.36
CA SER A 115 16.61 -26.77 7.13
C SER A 115 15.71 -25.59 7.40
N TYR A 116 15.90 -24.56 6.59
CA TYR A 116 15.07 -23.38 6.59
C TYR A 116 14.92 -22.90 5.16
N LEU A 117 13.69 -22.63 4.74
CA LEU A 117 13.36 -22.19 3.40
C LEU A 117 12.48 -20.95 3.48
N LYS A 118 12.85 -19.89 2.76
CA LYS A 118 12.08 -18.65 2.66
C LYS A 118 11.79 -18.34 1.20
N MET A 119 10.51 -18.27 0.86
CA MET A 119 9.99 -17.88 -0.44
C MET A 119 9.33 -16.53 -0.30
N THR A 120 9.74 -15.55 -1.10
CA THR A 120 9.08 -14.24 -1.16
C THR A 120 8.07 -14.23 -2.29
N ASN A 121 6.88 -13.68 -2.05
CA ASN A 121 5.82 -13.51 -3.04
C ASN A 121 5.49 -14.82 -3.78
N LEU A 122 5.39 -15.94 -3.05
CA LEU A 122 4.94 -17.20 -3.58
C LEU A 122 3.49 -17.01 -4.08
N ALA A 123 3.27 -17.23 -5.38
CA ALA A 123 1.98 -16.99 -6.01
C ALA A 123 0.85 -17.79 -5.34
N ALA A 124 -0.40 -17.35 -5.56
CA ALA A 124 -1.57 -18.13 -5.16
C ALA A 124 -1.53 -19.51 -5.84
N GLY A 125 -1.75 -20.58 -5.08
CA GLY A 125 -1.68 -21.95 -5.60
C GLY A 125 -1.72 -23.01 -4.52
N THR A 126 -1.73 -24.27 -4.93
CA THR A 126 -1.58 -25.42 -4.03
C THR A 126 -0.13 -25.88 -4.04
N TYR A 127 0.43 -26.05 -2.85
CA TYR A 127 1.81 -26.44 -2.63
C TYR A 127 1.91 -27.61 -1.66
N TYR A 128 2.98 -28.37 -1.81
CA TYR A 128 3.31 -29.50 -0.95
C TYR A 128 4.68 -29.28 -0.32
N VAL A 129 4.79 -29.56 0.97
CA VAL A 129 6.08 -29.58 1.68
C VAL A 129 6.44 -31.03 1.95
N VAL A 130 7.65 -31.43 1.58
CA VAL A 130 8.23 -32.72 1.95
C VAL A 130 9.28 -32.45 3.02
N SER A 131 9.11 -33.06 4.19
CA SER A 131 10.04 -32.97 5.32
C SER A 131 10.69 -34.33 5.53
N GLU A 132 12.02 -34.38 5.51
CA GLU A 132 12.78 -35.60 5.77
C GLU A 132 14.14 -35.31 6.43
N GLY A 133 14.83 -36.35 6.88
CA GLY A 133 16.20 -36.21 7.41
C GLY A 133 17.22 -36.21 6.28
N TYR A 134 18.43 -35.69 6.50
CA TYR A 134 19.47 -35.80 5.48
C TYR A 134 19.96 -37.24 5.31
N SER A 135 20.22 -37.92 6.43
CA SER A 135 20.74 -39.29 6.47
C SER A 135 20.08 -40.18 7.53
N GLN A 136 19.16 -39.65 8.35
CA GLN A 136 18.54 -40.38 9.45
C GLN A 136 17.06 -40.03 9.62
N ASN A 137 16.26 -41.03 9.96
CA ASN A 137 14.88 -40.81 10.37
C ASN A 137 14.81 -40.38 11.84
N GLY A 138 13.73 -39.69 12.22
CA GLY A 138 13.50 -39.28 13.60
C GLY A 138 12.41 -38.23 13.71
N ASN A 139 12.32 -37.59 14.89
CA ASN A 139 11.35 -36.52 15.11
C ASN A 139 11.80 -35.22 14.45
N ILE A 140 11.07 -34.83 13.41
CA ILE A 140 11.24 -33.55 12.71
C ILE A 140 10.05 -32.67 13.07
N THR A 141 10.34 -31.45 13.53
CA THR A 141 9.36 -30.39 13.74
C THR A 141 9.31 -29.55 12.47
N THR A 142 8.16 -29.48 11.82
CA THR A 142 7.94 -28.69 10.61
C THR A 142 7.05 -27.52 10.94
N THR A 143 7.59 -26.30 10.83
CA THR A 143 6.82 -25.06 10.90
C THR A 143 6.64 -24.49 9.49
N ILE A 144 5.39 -24.24 9.09
CA ILE A 144 5.02 -23.58 7.84
C ILE A 144 4.31 -22.27 8.20
N GLN A 145 4.90 -21.15 7.82
CA GLN A 145 4.35 -19.83 8.03
C GLN A 145 4.11 -19.16 6.68
N GLY A 146 2.90 -18.67 6.45
CA GLY A 146 2.57 -17.80 5.33
C GLY A 146 2.26 -16.39 5.83
N THR A 147 2.86 -15.37 5.22
CA THR A 147 2.59 -13.96 5.53
C THR A 147 2.09 -13.28 4.27
N VAL A 148 0.86 -12.78 4.28
CA VAL A 148 0.36 -11.94 3.20
C VAL A 148 1.14 -10.63 3.22
N GLN A 149 1.57 -10.15 2.06
CA GLN A 149 2.36 -8.93 1.99
C GLN A 149 1.52 -7.69 2.34
N LYS A 150 2.16 -6.77 3.07
CA LYS A 150 1.68 -5.39 3.19
C LYS A 150 1.86 -4.71 1.82
N ILE A 151 0.76 -4.43 1.15
CA ILE A 151 0.79 -3.68 -0.11
C ILE A 151 0.73 -2.18 0.20
N GLU A 152 1.81 -1.47 -0.16
CA GLU A 152 1.92 -0.02 -0.03
C GLU A 152 2.26 0.61 -1.38
N TYR A 153 1.47 1.61 -1.78
CA TYR A 153 1.70 2.41 -2.97
C TYR A 153 2.33 3.75 -2.59
N ASP A 154 3.57 4.01 -2.99
CA ASP A 154 4.24 5.30 -2.76
C ASP A 154 3.92 6.26 -3.92
N LEU A 155 3.15 7.31 -3.62
CA LEU A 155 2.78 8.37 -4.55
C LEU A 155 3.88 9.44 -4.67
N GLY A 156 4.93 9.37 -3.85
CA GLY A 156 6.05 10.30 -3.84
C GLY A 156 5.74 11.66 -3.19
N SER A 157 6.66 12.61 -3.41
CA SER A 157 6.56 13.96 -2.87
C SER A 157 5.75 14.90 -3.78
N LYS A 158 4.90 15.73 -3.18
CA LYS A 158 3.92 16.58 -3.84
C LYS A 158 4.16 18.04 -3.46
N SER A 159 4.62 18.83 -4.42
CA SER A 159 4.82 20.29 -4.31
C SER A 159 3.71 21.11 -4.98
N GLY A 160 2.81 20.45 -5.70
CA GLY A 160 1.65 21.03 -6.38
C GLY A 160 0.38 20.23 -6.06
N SER A 161 -0.77 20.76 -6.46
CA SER A 161 -2.02 19.99 -6.41
C SER A 161 -1.92 18.72 -7.25
N PHE A 162 -2.57 17.64 -6.81
CA PHE A 162 -2.54 16.35 -7.48
C PHE A 162 -3.86 15.59 -7.29
N THR A 163 -4.11 14.65 -8.19
CA THR A 163 -5.16 13.64 -8.07
C THR A 163 -4.56 12.27 -8.36
N TYR A 164 -4.90 11.30 -7.54
CA TYR A 164 -4.55 9.90 -7.72
C TYR A 164 -5.80 9.05 -7.49
N THR A 165 -6.00 8.03 -8.32
CA THR A 165 -7.09 7.08 -8.18
C THR A 165 -6.56 5.68 -8.44
N HIS A 166 -6.86 4.75 -7.54
CA HIS A 166 -6.48 3.35 -7.67
C HIS A 166 -7.58 2.43 -7.13
N THR A 167 -7.74 1.25 -7.73
CA THR A 167 -8.68 0.23 -7.25
C THR A 167 -7.91 -1.02 -6.86
N GLN A 168 -8.08 -1.47 -5.63
CA GLN A 168 -7.41 -2.65 -5.10
C GLN A 168 -8.39 -3.59 -4.40
N ASN A 169 -8.24 -4.89 -4.64
CA ASN A 169 -8.95 -5.90 -3.86
C ASN A 169 -8.21 -6.13 -2.55
N THR A 170 -8.84 -5.76 -1.43
CA THR A 170 -8.24 -5.91 -0.10
C THR A 170 -8.06 -7.38 0.30
N ALA A 171 -8.80 -8.33 -0.30
CA ALA A 171 -8.61 -9.75 -0.04
C ALA A 171 -7.17 -10.22 -0.33
N ASN A 172 -6.46 -9.52 -1.23
CA ASN A 172 -5.07 -9.82 -1.61
C ASN A 172 -4.02 -9.12 -0.74
N CYS A 173 -4.44 -8.44 0.33
CA CYS A 173 -3.57 -7.62 1.17
C CYS A 173 -3.55 -8.15 2.60
N SER A 174 -2.58 -7.73 3.40
CA SER A 174 -2.54 -8.03 4.83
C SER A 174 -3.43 -7.08 5.64
N ASN A 175 -3.96 -7.52 6.77
CA ASN A 175 -4.41 -6.65 7.85
C ASN A 175 -3.19 -6.26 8.74
N SER A 176 -2.45 -5.25 8.30
CA SER A 176 -1.24 -4.73 8.96
C SER A 176 -1.48 -3.48 9.82
N TYR A 177 -2.65 -2.86 9.72
CA TYR A 177 -3.07 -1.72 10.53
C TYR A 177 -4.17 -2.17 11.50
N THR A 178 -4.02 -1.87 12.79
CA THR A 178 -5.02 -2.24 13.80
C THR A 178 -6.23 -1.29 13.76
N GLY A 179 -6.95 -1.30 12.64
CA GLY A 179 -8.16 -0.52 12.35
C GLY A 179 -9.41 -1.40 12.42
N GLN A 180 -9.81 -1.97 11.28
CA GLN A 180 -10.87 -2.97 11.19
C GLN A 180 -10.30 -4.39 11.14
N SER A 181 -11.21 -5.37 11.13
CA SER A 181 -10.84 -6.77 10.95
C SER A 181 -10.54 -7.13 9.49
N SER A 182 -10.91 -6.28 8.54
CA SER A 182 -10.64 -6.50 7.12
C SER A 182 -9.18 -6.15 6.78
N ASN A 183 -8.75 -6.46 5.57
CA ASN A 183 -7.38 -6.24 5.13
C ASN A 183 -7.18 -4.82 4.60
N ASP A 184 -5.94 -4.36 4.65
CA ASP A 184 -5.57 -2.97 4.38
C ASP A 184 -4.93 -2.76 3.02
N VAL A 185 -5.21 -1.60 2.41
CA VAL A 185 -4.43 -1.06 1.30
C VAL A 185 -3.78 0.24 1.75
N PHE A 186 -2.45 0.28 1.71
CA PHE A 186 -1.70 1.46 2.12
C PHE A 186 -1.34 2.34 0.92
N TYR A 187 -1.49 3.65 1.08
CA TYR A 187 -0.95 4.65 0.18
C TYR A 187 -0.09 5.62 0.96
N LYS A 188 1.11 5.90 0.48
CA LYS A 188 2.05 6.84 1.11
C LYS A 188 2.23 8.04 0.20
N PHE A 189 2.14 9.24 0.76
CA PHE A 189 2.48 10.47 0.03
C PHE A 189 3.21 11.44 0.95
N THR A 190 4.02 12.32 0.38
CA THR A 190 4.66 13.41 1.10
C THR A 190 4.19 14.74 0.55
N THR A 191 3.77 15.65 1.41
CA THR A 191 3.42 17.02 1.03
C THR A 191 4.64 17.92 1.29
N ALA A 192 5.18 18.54 0.24
CA ALA A 192 6.29 19.50 0.36
C ALA A 192 5.79 20.92 0.71
N VAL A 193 4.48 21.13 0.60
CA VAL A 193 3.76 22.36 0.94
C VAL A 193 2.47 21.98 1.66
N ALA A 194 1.96 22.86 2.51
CA ALA A 194 0.67 22.62 3.16
C ALA A 194 -0.45 22.59 2.11
N MET A 195 -1.38 21.64 2.23
CA MET A 195 -2.48 21.47 1.26
C MET A 195 -3.74 20.89 1.91
N ASP A 196 -4.90 21.19 1.34
CA ASP A 196 -6.13 20.47 1.63
C ASP A 196 -6.02 19.09 1.00
N VAL A 197 -6.42 18.05 1.72
CA VAL A 197 -6.39 16.67 1.23
C VAL A 197 -7.80 16.09 1.31
N VAL A 198 -8.28 15.58 0.19
CA VAL A 198 -9.52 14.82 0.09
C VAL A 198 -9.19 13.36 -0.21
N ILE A 199 -9.79 12.45 0.54
CA ILE A 199 -9.70 11.01 0.31
C ILE A 199 -11.13 10.49 0.16
N SER A 200 -11.38 9.73 -0.88
CA SER A 200 -12.74 9.28 -1.24
C SER A 200 -12.74 7.84 -1.72
N HIS A 201 -13.72 7.07 -1.23
CA HIS A 201 -14.04 5.73 -1.71
C HIS A 201 -15.25 5.68 -2.66
N CYS A 202 -15.66 6.83 -3.21
CA CYS A 202 -16.80 6.88 -4.13
C CYS A 202 -16.57 5.99 -5.34
N GLY A 203 -17.56 5.17 -5.71
CA GLY A 203 -17.46 4.24 -6.84
C GLY A 203 -16.71 2.92 -6.54
N SER A 204 -16.40 2.63 -5.27
CA SER A 204 -15.97 1.29 -4.84
C SER A 204 -17.03 0.24 -5.15
N ALA A 205 -16.60 -0.99 -5.43
CA ALA A 205 -17.54 -2.11 -5.60
C ALA A 205 -17.93 -2.73 -4.25
N LEU A 206 -17.04 -2.63 -3.25
CA LEU A 206 -17.38 -2.95 -1.87
C LEU A 206 -18.38 -1.92 -1.32
N SER A 207 -19.46 -2.40 -0.72
CA SER A 207 -20.60 -1.56 -0.31
C SER A 207 -20.33 -0.69 0.91
N ASP A 208 -19.41 -1.10 1.77
CA ASP A 208 -19.15 -0.46 3.06
C ASP A 208 -17.64 -0.43 3.30
N THR A 209 -17.10 0.78 3.43
CA THR A 209 -15.66 1.03 3.43
C THR A 209 -15.25 1.86 4.64
N TYR A 210 -13.97 1.83 4.96
CA TYR A 210 -13.37 2.60 6.02
C TYR A 210 -12.05 3.20 5.54
N VAL A 211 -11.77 4.45 5.91
CA VAL A 211 -10.50 5.11 5.61
C VAL A 211 -9.86 5.69 6.85
N HIS A 212 -8.55 5.50 6.97
CA HIS A 212 -7.72 6.16 7.98
C HIS A 212 -6.67 7.04 7.30
N LEU A 213 -6.39 8.20 7.89
CA LEU A 213 -5.23 9.02 7.57
C LEU A 213 -4.27 9.02 8.76
N LEU A 214 -3.03 8.64 8.51
CA LEU A 214 -1.96 8.53 9.50
C LEU A 214 -0.85 9.53 9.20
N ASN A 215 -0.16 9.99 10.25
CA ASN A 215 1.07 10.77 10.12
C ASN A 215 2.31 9.85 9.92
N ALA A 216 3.50 10.46 9.85
CA ALA A 216 4.76 9.74 9.64
C ALA A 216 5.10 8.68 10.72
N SER A 217 4.59 8.83 11.95
CA SER A 217 4.78 7.85 13.03
C SER A 217 3.74 6.73 13.04
N GLY A 218 2.84 6.68 12.05
CA GLY A 218 1.73 5.73 11.99
C GLY A 218 0.57 6.07 12.93
N THR A 219 0.58 7.25 13.56
CA THR A 219 -0.52 7.71 14.42
C THR A 219 -1.67 8.21 13.56
N ARG A 220 -2.87 7.73 13.85
CA ARG A 220 -4.11 8.17 13.17
C ARG A 220 -4.43 9.61 13.52
N ILE A 221 -4.53 10.45 12.49
CA ILE A 221 -4.89 11.87 12.63
C ILE A 221 -6.31 12.17 12.15
N ALA A 222 -6.88 11.32 11.29
CA ALA A 222 -8.28 11.38 10.90
C ALA A 222 -8.76 10.01 10.40
N TYR A 223 -10.07 9.81 10.37
CA TYR A 223 -10.70 8.63 9.78
C TYR A 223 -12.14 8.91 9.39
N ASN A 224 -12.71 8.00 8.59
CA ASN A 224 -14.13 7.99 8.32
C ASN A 224 -14.62 6.60 7.85
N ASP A 225 -15.82 6.19 8.26
CA ASP A 225 -16.59 5.06 7.72
C ASP A 225 -17.63 5.56 6.71
N ASP A 226 -18.61 6.31 7.21
CA ASP A 226 -19.80 6.76 6.52
C ASP A 226 -19.78 8.29 6.45
N TYR A 227 -20.04 8.88 5.27
CA TYR A 227 -20.12 10.34 5.15
C TYR A 227 -21.46 10.79 4.60
N SER A 228 -22.12 11.68 5.34
CA SER A 228 -23.41 12.27 4.97
C SER A 228 -23.36 13.78 4.70
N GLY A 229 -22.19 14.41 4.80
CA GLY A 229 -21.99 15.86 4.60
C GLY A 229 -21.77 16.29 3.15
N GLU A 230 -21.23 17.51 2.98
CA GLU A 230 -20.89 18.07 1.67
C GLU A 230 -19.77 17.30 0.98
N GLY A 231 -20.01 16.85 -0.25
CA GLY A 231 -19.05 16.00 -0.98
C GLY A 231 -19.23 14.49 -0.72
N LYS A 232 -20.32 14.08 -0.06
CA LYS A 232 -20.66 12.66 0.12
C LYS A 232 -20.69 11.88 -1.18
N CYS A 233 -20.35 10.61 -1.05
CA CYS A 233 -20.52 9.64 -2.12
C CYS A 233 -22.02 9.37 -2.38
N PRO A 234 -22.38 8.96 -3.61
CA PRO A 234 -23.73 8.48 -3.90
C PRO A 234 -24.17 7.34 -2.97
N THR A 235 -23.24 6.43 -2.67
CA THR A 235 -23.39 5.42 -1.61
C THR A 235 -22.92 6.00 -0.28
N THR A 236 -23.81 6.14 0.69
CA THR A 236 -23.52 6.83 1.96
C THR A 236 -22.57 6.05 2.88
N THR A 237 -22.42 4.75 2.65
CA THR A 237 -21.50 3.85 3.35
C THR A 237 -20.10 3.79 2.70
N HIS A 238 -19.85 4.66 1.72
CA HIS A 238 -18.49 4.86 1.20
C HIS A 238 -17.83 6.02 1.94
N SER A 239 -16.61 5.79 2.39
CA SER A 239 -15.88 6.76 3.18
C SER A 239 -15.46 7.96 2.33
N TYR A 240 -15.55 9.11 2.96
CA TYR A 240 -15.04 10.38 2.44
C TYR A 240 -14.38 11.16 3.58
N LEU A 241 -13.19 11.68 3.35
CA LEU A 241 -12.42 12.39 4.34
C LEU A 241 -11.83 13.65 3.71
N LYS A 242 -11.99 14.79 4.37
CA LYS A 242 -11.39 16.06 3.95
C LYS A 242 -10.60 16.65 5.11
N MET A 243 -9.31 16.85 4.90
CA MET A 243 -8.43 17.61 5.79
C MET A 243 -8.12 18.95 5.17
N THR A 244 -8.28 20.04 5.92
CA THR A 244 -7.86 21.37 5.50
C THR A 244 -6.47 21.69 6.02
N ASN A 245 -5.66 22.33 5.18
CA ASN A 245 -4.32 22.80 5.53
C ASN A 245 -3.45 21.72 6.20
N LEU A 246 -3.45 20.50 5.64
CA LEU A 246 -2.57 19.43 6.08
C LEU A 246 -1.13 19.90 5.93
N ALA A 247 -0.40 19.91 7.05
CA ALA A 247 0.96 20.45 7.11
C ALA A 247 1.93 19.70 6.17
N VAL A 248 3.13 20.25 5.99
CA VAL A 248 4.22 19.56 5.29
C VAL A 248 4.60 18.30 6.06
N GLY A 249 4.72 17.18 5.36
CA GLY A 249 5.06 15.91 6.00
C GLY A 249 4.74 14.68 5.16
N THR A 250 5.10 13.53 5.68
CA THR A 250 4.74 12.22 5.12
C THR A 250 3.48 11.70 5.79
N TYR A 251 2.55 11.21 4.98
CA TYR A 251 1.25 10.72 5.40
C TYR A 251 0.96 9.36 4.76
N TYR A 252 0.15 8.57 5.46
CA TYR A 252 -0.33 7.28 5.00
C TYR A 252 -1.85 7.26 4.98
N VAL A 253 -2.44 6.82 3.88
CA VAL A 253 -3.86 6.47 3.79
C VAL A 253 -3.98 4.96 3.93
N VAL A 254 -4.84 4.51 4.82
CA VAL A 254 -5.23 3.11 4.95
C VAL A 254 -6.67 2.98 4.49
N SER A 255 -6.88 2.25 3.39
CA SER A 255 -8.21 1.94 2.85
C SER A 255 -8.54 0.48 3.15
N GLU A 256 -9.67 0.26 3.81
CA GLU A 256 -10.12 -1.08 4.21
C GLU A 256 -11.65 -1.15 4.18
N GLY A 257 -12.22 -2.35 4.29
CA GLY A 257 -13.67 -2.53 4.41
C GLY A 257 -14.13 -2.45 5.87
N TYR A 258 -15.37 -2.02 6.12
CA TYR A 258 -15.87 -1.98 7.50
C TYR A 258 -15.88 -3.37 8.15
N SER A 259 -16.34 -4.39 7.42
CA SER A 259 -16.41 -5.77 7.93
C SER A 259 -16.02 -6.86 6.92
N GLN A 260 -15.75 -6.50 5.68
CA GLN A 260 -15.52 -7.43 4.57
C GLN A 260 -14.39 -6.98 3.67
N ASN A 261 -13.74 -7.93 3.01
CA ASN A 261 -12.78 -7.64 1.96
C ASN A 261 -13.47 -7.47 0.61
N GLY A 262 -12.88 -6.65 -0.27
CA GLY A 262 -13.38 -6.47 -1.63
C GLY A 262 -12.63 -5.40 -2.40
N ASN A 263 -13.14 -5.05 -3.58
CA ASN A 263 -12.55 -4.01 -4.41
C ASN A 263 -12.91 -2.61 -3.87
N ILE A 264 -11.92 -1.89 -3.39
CA ILE A 264 -12.03 -0.49 -2.95
C ILE A 264 -11.33 0.39 -3.98
N THR A 265 -12.03 1.43 -4.44
CA THR A 265 -11.48 2.49 -5.28
C THR A 265 -11.10 3.66 -4.39
N THR A 266 -9.82 3.91 -4.19
CA THR A 266 -9.31 5.03 -3.39
C THR A 266 -8.90 6.18 -4.30
N LYS A 267 -9.58 7.32 -4.16
CA LYS A 267 -9.19 8.59 -4.75
C LYS A 267 -8.54 9.48 -3.69
N ILE A 268 -7.35 10.00 -3.97
CA ILE A 268 -6.62 10.95 -3.11
C ILE A 268 -6.37 12.22 -3.93
N GLU A 269 -6.85 13.34 -3.43
CA GLU A 269 -6.66 14.67 -4.02
C GLU A 269 -5.94 15.56 -3.03
N GLY A 270 -4.77 16.07 -3.42
CA GLY A 270 -4.13 17.18 -2.74
C GLY A 270 -4.44 18.46 -3.49
N ILE A 271 -5.08 19.40 -2.82
CA ILE A 271 -5.41 20.71 -3.35
C ILE A 271 -4.65 21.69 -2.49
N ILE A 272 -3.66 22.39 -3.03
CA ILE A 272 -3.12 23.54 -2.30
C ILE A 272 -4.27 24.56 -2.27
N PRO A 273 -4.87 24.87 -1.09
CA PRO A 273 -5.84 25.94 -1.02
C PRO A 273 -5.09 27.17 -1.51
N ASN A 274 -5.62 27.83 -2.54
CA ASN A 274 -4.93 28.86 -3.30
C ASN A 274 -3.97 28.40 -4.41
N ALA A 275 -4.13 27.19 -4.98
CA ALA A 275 -3.45 26.79 -6.23
C ALA A 275 -3.89 27.64 -7.44
N GLY A 276 -5.03 28.33 -7.32
CA GLY A 276 -5.44 29.44 -8.21
C GLY A 276 -4.94 30.83 -7.77
N MET A 277 -4.32 30.93 -6.60
CA MET A 277 -3.84 32.12 -5.93
C MET A 277 -2.32 32.04 -5.66
N GLY A 278 -1.59 31.19 -6.39
CA GLY A 278 -0.13 31.32 -6.59
C GLY A 278 0.20 32.49 -7.52
N VAL A 279 -0.55 33.57 -7.38
CA VAL A 279 -0.56 34.78 -8.20
C VAL A 279 -0.70 35.91 -7.18
N GLY A 280 0.32 36.73 -7.03
CA GLY A 280 0.44 37.61 -5.87
C GLY A 280 1.78 37.46 -5.15
N SER A 281 2.21 38.50 -4.44
CA SER A 281 3.32 38.44 -3.48
C SER A 281 2.74 38.56 -2.07
N ALA A 282 3.00 37.55 -1.23
CA ALA A 282 2.44 37.43 0.12
C ALA A 282 2.81 38.59 1.07
N ASN A 283 3.84 39.36 0.74
CA ASN A 283 4.29 40.54 1.49
C ASN A 283 3.72 41.86 0.95
N GLN A 284 2.68 41.82 0.10
CA GLN A 284 2.03 43.00 -0.47
C GLN A 284 0.50 42.91 -0.28
N ASN A 285 -0.15 44.08 -0.23
CA ASN A 285 -1.61 44.16 -0.29
C ASN A 285 -2.05 44.06 -1.76
N TYR A 286 -2.99 43.16 -2.07
CA TYR A 286 -3.48 43.01 -3.43
C TYR A 286 -4.92 42.51 -3.52
N ILE A 287 -5.54 42.76 -4.67
CA ILE A 287 -6.77 42.11 -5.13
C ILE A 287 -6.40 41.23 -6.33
N HIS A 288 -6.73 39.94 -6.26
CA HIS A 288 -6.61 38.99 -7.36
C HIS A 288 -7.98 38.76 -8.00
N THR A 289 -8.07 39.00 -9.30
CA THR A 289 -9.26 38.76 -10.11
C THR A 289 -8.98 37.61 -11.05
N ARG A 290 -9.85 36.59 -11.02
CA ARG A 290 -9.83 35.46 -11.95
C ARG A 290 -11.07 35.49 -12.84
N THR A 291 -10.87 35.44 -14.15
CA THR A 291 -11.94 35.35 -15.15
C THR A 291 -11.87 34.00 -15.84
N TYR A 292 -12.85 33.13 -15.61
CA TYR A 292 -12.94 31.84 -16.29
C TYR A 292 -13.34 32.02 -17.75
N THR A 293 -12.67 31.31 -18.66
CA THR A 293 -12.86 31.41 -20.11
C THR A 293 -13.49 30.16 -20.71
N ASN A 294 -13.82 29.17 -19.88
CA ASN A 294 -14.61 28.02 -20.28
C ASN A 294 -15.61 27.62 -19.18
N GLU A 295 -16.65 26.88 -19.57
CA GLU A 295 -17.71 26.42 -18.68
C GLU A 295 -17.22 25.41 -17.63
N ALA A 296 -16.20 24.60 -17.98
CA ALA A 296 -15.61 23.62 -17.09
C ALA A 296 -14.77 24.24 -15.95
N GLY A 297 -14.53 25.56 -15.94
CA GLY A 297 -13.70 26.24 -14.95
C GLY A 297 -12.22 25.88 -14.99
N THR A 298 -11.77 25.19 -16.05
CA THR A 298 -10.38 24.72 -16.21
C THR A 298 -9.50 25.70 -17.00
N ALA A 299 -10.08 26.66 -17.70
CA ALA A 299 -9.38 27.73 -18.40
C ALA A 299 -9.77 29.09 -17.80
N TYR A 300 -8.78 29.97 -17.61
CA TYR A 300 -8.97 31.26 -16.95
C TYR A 300 -7.86 32.26 -17.29
N LEU A 301 -8.14 33.53 -17.02
CA LEU A 301 -7.19 34.65 -17.01
C LEU A 301 -7.09 35.21 -15.59
N ASP A 302 -5.87 35.48 -15.14
CA ASP A 302 -5.58 36.04 -13.81
C ASP A 302 -5.01 37.46 -13.92
N GLN A 303 -5.51 38.36 -13.08
CA GLN A 303 -5.00 39.72 -12.90
C GLN A 303 -4.78 40.00 -11.42
N VAL A 304 -3.65 40.61 -11.07
CA VAL A 304 -3.36 41.07 -9.70
C VAL A 304 -3.20 42.58 -9.70
N GLN A 305 -3.99 43.25 -8.86
CA GLN A 305 -3.85 44.67 -8.57
C GLN A 305 -3.22 44.83 -7.18
N TYR A 306 -2.00 45.37 -7.13
CA TYR A 306 -1.31 45.69 -5.89
C TYR A 306 -1.65 47.10 -5.42
N PHE A 307 -1.65 47.26 -4.09
CA PHE A 307 -1.97 48.51 -3.40
C PHE A 307 -0.87 48.90 -2.43
N ASP A 308 -0.68 50.19 -2.23
CA ASP A 308 0.15 50.69 -1.14
C ASP A 308 -0.54 50.57 0.23
N GLY A 309 0.15 51.00 1.29
CA GLY A 309 -0.39 50.98 2.66
C GLY A 309 -1.59 51.89 2.91
N LEU A 310 -1.95 52.75 1.95
CA LEU A 310 -3.12 53.63 2.00
C LEU A 310 -4.27 53.14 1.11
N GLY A 311 -4.10 51.99 0.44
CA GLY A 311 -5.13 51.40 -0.43
C GLY A 311 -5.17 51.99 -1.85
N ARG A 312 -4.13 52.72 -2.28
CA ARG A 312 -4.05 53.24 -3.66
C ARG A 312 -3.38 52.21 -4.59
N PRO A 313 -3.87 52.04 -5.83
CA PRO A 313 -3.31 51.06 -6.76
C PRO A 313 -1.92 51.47 -7.24
N VAL A 314 -0.91 50.64 -7.03
CA VAL A 314 0.49 50.95 -7.41
C VAL A 314 1.03 50.13 -8.57
N GLN A 315 0.53 48.90 -8.75
CA GLN A 315 0.98 48.02 -9.83
C GLN A 315 -0.12 47.06 -10.24
N MET A 316 -0.30 46.85 -11.54
CA MET A 316 -1.15 45.80 -12.08
C MET A 316 -0.29 44.76 -12.80
N VAL A 317 -0.58 43.48 -12.56
CA VAL A 317 0.05 42.35 -13.25
C VAL A 317 -1.02 41.49 -13.89
N GLN A 318 -1.01 41.42 -15.23
CA GLN A 318 -1.84 40.49 -16.00
C GLN A 318 -1.00 39.25 -16.31
N LYS A 319 -1.32 38.14 -15.65
CA LYS A 319 -0.49 36.93 -15.68
C LYS A 319 -0.63 36.20 -17.02
N ALA A 320 0.50 35.83 -17.61
CA ALA A 320 0.57 35.01 -18.83
C ALA A 320 -0.37 35.50 -19.96
N ILE A 321 -0.56 36.82 -20.08
CA ILE A 321 -1.52 37.43 -21.02
C ILE A 321 -0.93 37.60 -22.43
N THR A 322 0.39 37.64 -22.57
CA THR A 322 1.02 37.76 -23.89
C THR A 322 0.82 36.47 -24.71
N PRO A 323 0.78 36.54 -26.05
CA PRO A 323 0.73 35.34 -26.90
C PRO A 323 1.86 34.35 -26.61
N GLY A 324 1.58 33.05 -26.73
CA GLY A 324 2.51 31.95 -26.52
C GLY A 324 1.81 30.61 -26.77
N THR A 325 2.59 29.55 -27.01
CA THR A 325 2.05 28.21 -27.34
C THR A 325 1.61 27.42 -26.11
N ASP A 326 2.05 27.81 -24.91
CA ASP A 326 1.73 27.13 -23.65
C ASP A 326 1.96 28.06 -22.43
N SER A 327 1.70 27.56 -21.21
CA SER A 327 1.90 28.31 -19.96
C SER A 327 3.36 28.67 -19.64
N THR A 328 4.34 28.07 -20.31
CA THR A 328 5.78 28.32 -20.09
C THR A 328 6.34 29.40 -21.01
N THR A 329 5.70 29.61 -22.18
CA THR A 329 6.11 30.60 -23.19
C THR A 329 5.35 31.93 -23.08
N ARG A 330 4.16 31.92 -22.48
CA ARG A 330 3.40 33.14 -22.16
C ARG A 330 4.09 33.93 -21.04
N LYS A 331 4.00 35.26 -21.11
CA LYS A 331 4.66 36.21 -20.20
C LYS A 331 3.62 37.13 -19.56
N ASP A 332 3.99 37.74 -18.45
CA ASP A 332 3.17 38.71 -17.74
C ASP A 332 3.27 40.08 -18.40
N LEU A 333 2.19 40.86 -18.31
CA LEU A 333 2.18 42.28 -18.64
C LEU A 333 1.98 43.09 -17.36
N VAL A 334 2.90 44.00 -17.07
CA VAL A 334 2.94 44.77 -15.82
C VAL A 334 2.79 46.26 -16.11
N THR A 335 1.98 46.98 -15.33
CA THR A 335 1.91 48.45 -15.34
C THR A 335 2.15 49.01 -13.94
N TYR A 336 2.57 50.27 -13.85
CA TYR A 336 2.93 50.91 -12.58
C TYR A 336 2.38 52.33 -12.51
N GLN A 337 1.96 52.75 -11.31
CA GLN A 337 1.55 54.12 -10.98
C GLN A 337 2.35 54.61 -9.76
N GLU A 338 3.05 55.74 -9.92
CA GLU A 338 3.69 56.46 -8.82
C GLU A 338 2.79 57.61 -8.34
N TYR A 339 2.87 57.93 -7.05
CA TYR A 339 2.16 59.03 -6.42
C TYR A 339 3.17 60.03 -5.82
N ASP A 340 2.83 61.32 -5.84
CA ASP A 340 3.64 62.34 -5.18
C ASP A 340 3.50 62.28 -3.64
N GLY A 341 4.28 63.11 -2.93
CA GLY A 341 4.25 63.17 -1.46
C GLY A 341 2.91 63.61 -0.85
N PHE A 342 2.01 64.19 -1.66
CA PHE A 342 0.64 64.56 -1.26
C PHE A 342 -0.39 63.50 -1.66
N GLY A 343 0.05 62.46 -2.36
CA GLY A 343 -0.77 61.34 -2.78
C GLY A 343 -1.56 61.52 -4.07
N ARG A 344 -1.21 62.52 -4.87
CA ARG A 344 -1.75 62.69 -6.22
C ARG A 344 -0.95 61.83 -7.20
N GLU A 345 -1.58 61.42 -8.30
CA GLU A 345 -0.88 60.70 -9.36
C GLU A 345 0.27 61.55 -9.93
N ASP A 346 1.48 60.99 -9.93
CA ASP A 346 2.69 61.66 -10.44
C ASP A 346 3.11 61.06 -11.79
N LYS A 347 3.36 59.75 -11.84
CA LYS A 347 3.85 59.06 -13.05
C LYS A 347 3.12 57.75 -13.30
N GLY A 348 2.42 57.70 -14.43
CA GLY A 348 1.91 56.46 -15.01
C GLY A 348 2.90 55.88 -16.01
N TRP A 349 3.19 54.60 -15.91
CA TRP A 349 4.18 53.92 -16.76
C TRP A 349 3.53 53.06 -17.84
N LEU A 350 4.20 52.96 -19.00
CA LEU A 350 3.77 52.09 -20.09
C LEU A 350 3.92 50.61 -19.71
N PRO A 351 3.06 49.72 -20.23
CA PRO A 351 3.14 48.29 -19.92
C PRO A 351 4.50 47.67 -20.26
N ALA A 352 5.04 46.86 -19.34
CA ALA A 352 6.27 46.10 -19.52
C ALA A 352 5.99 44.60 -19.58
N VAL A 353 6.65 43.89 -20.50
CA VAL A 353 6.52 42.43 -20.65
C VAL A 353 7.57 41.72 -19.81
N VAL A 354 7.14 40.74 -19.00
CA VAL A 354 8.00 40.08 -18.02
C VAL A 354 7.84 38.56 -18.05
N SER A 355 8.95 37.84 -18.28
CA SER A 355 9.00 36.38 -18.25
C SER A 355 9.13 35.84 -16.83
N GLY A 356 8.39 34.77 -16.50
CA GLY A 356 8.57 34.00 -15.26
C GLY A 356 8.14 34.69 -13.97
N ASN A 357 7.47 35.85 -14.06
CA ASN A 357 7.02 36.61 -12.89
C ASN A 357 5.78 35.99 -12.22
N ASN A 358 4.94 35.29 -12.98
CA ASN A 358 3.81 34.50 -12.49
C ASN A 358 2.86 35.29 -11.56
N GLY A 359 2.62 36.56 -11.86
CA GLY A 359 1.74 37.42 -11.06
C GLY A 359 2.39 38.06 -9.83
N ALA A 360 3.68 37.85 -9.59
CA ALA A 360 4.38 38.44 -8.45
C ALA A 360 4.55 39.97 -8.57
N TYR A 361 4.70 40.63 -7.42
CA TYR A 361 4.97 42.06 -7.34
C TYR A 361 6.38 42.35 -7.84
N MET A 362 6.50 43.33 -8.73
CA MET A 362 7.77 43.78 -9.25
C MET A 362 8.23 45.05 -8.54
N PRO A 363 9.41 45.09 -7.91
CA PRO A 363 9.96 46.34 -7.38
C PRO A 363 10.14 47.38 -8.50
N LEU A 364 9.81 48.64 -8.21
CA LEU A 364 9.87 49.75 -9.18
C LEU A 364 11.23 49.87 -9.90
N ALA A 365 12.34 49.66 -9.20
CA ALA A 365 13.68 49.70 -9.81
C ALA A 365 13.85 48.63 -10.91
N THR A 366 13.38 47.41 -10.66
CA THR A 366 13.37 46.32 -11.64
C THR A 366 12.42 46.64 -12.78
N TYR A 367 11.23 47.16 -12.48
CA TYR A 367 10.24 47.54 -13.49
C TYR A 367 10.76 48.62 -14.45
N LYS A 368 11.41 49.67 -13.93
CA LYS A 368 12.00 50.75 -14.74
C LYS A 368 12.98 50.21 -15.78
N SER A 369 13.75 49.16 -15.46
CA SER A 369 14.66 48.51 -16.41
C SER A 369 13.98 47.75 -17.56
N LYS A 370 12.69 47.46 -17.43
CA LYS A 370 11.87 46.70 -18.39
C LYS A 370 10.89 47.57 -19.18
N ALA A 371 10.63 48.79 -18.70
CA ALA A 371 9.68 49.74 -19.27
C ALA A 371 10.36 50.85 -20.12
N MET A 372 11.68 50.74 -20.36
CA MET A 372 12.47 51.66 -21.19
C MET A 372 12.50 51.24 -22.66
#